data_AF-A0A3R9Q6P7-F1
#
_entry.id   AF-A0A3R9Q6P7-F1
#
_cell.length_a   1.000
_cell.length_b   1.000
_cell.length_c   1.000
_cell.angle_alpha   90.00
_cell.angle_beta   90.00
_cell.angle_gamma   90.00
#
_symmetry.space_group_name_H-M   'P 1'
#
loop_
_entity.id
_entity.type
_entity.pdbx_description
1 polymer ?
#
loop_
_entity_poly.entity_id
_entity_poly.type
_entity_poly.pdbx_seq_one_letter_code
_entity_poly.pdbx_strand_id
1 'polypeptide(L)'
;MKLLVKFNILLIAVFSLGLGLIALEARSFLERQAQNEVLQEAGVMAASAMATRNYTDHEVSPLLEKTAEHEETFLPQTIPFFAATKTFQAIRQTYPDYTYKEAALNPTNPIDRATDWEADIINYFRNSPKQTELIRTREAATGTNLYMAHPIRVETGCLPCHSTPDAAPKSMIKHYGQQNGFGWNLGEVIGAQIISVPMTVPLQKARQGLNELLIDLALIFLLAIILIDVGLYFIVIRPLRTISISADLISQGELNLEPLPVKGNDEVSMVTRSFNRMHTSLKKAMDLLNG
;
A
#
# COMPACT_ATOMS: atom_id res chain seq x y z
N MET A 1 43.76 10.22 -11.11
CA MET A 1 42.77 10.08 -10.02
C MET A 1 43.32 9.23 -8.90
N LYS A 2 43.22 9.67 -7.63
CA LYS A 2 43.61 8.88 -6.46
C LYS A 2 42.79 7.57 -6.40
N LEU A 3 43.38 6.47 -5.93
CA LEU A 3 42.75 5.14 -5.86
C LEU A 3 41.35 5.19 -5.18
N LEU A 4 41.25 5.93 -4.07
CA LEU A 4 40.01 6.19 -3.33
C LEU A 4 38.86 6.72 -4.20
N VAL A 5 39.15 7.64 -5.13
CA VAL A 5 38.11 8.22 -5.99
C VAL A 5 37.57 7.18 -6.96
N LYS A 6 38.43 6.36 -7.57
CA LYS A 6 38.01 5.28 -8.47
C LYS A 6 37.12 4.26 -7.74
N PHE A 7 37.52 3.93 -6.51
CA PHE A 7 36.79 2.99 -5.66
C PHE A 7 35.43 3.53 -5.25
N ASN A 8 35.35 4.80 -4.82
CA ASN A 8 34.08 5.42 -4.43
C ASN A 8 33.12 5.60 -5.59
N ILE A 9 33.60 5.89 -6.81
CA ILE A 9 32.73 5.92 -7.99
C ILE A 9 32.07 4.56 -8.21
N LEU A 10 32.84 3.47 -8.07
CA LEU A 10 32.31 2.12 -8.22
C LEU A 10 31.29 1.79 -7.12
N LEU A 11 31.60 2.09 -5.85
CA LEU A 11 30.68 1.84 -4.74
C LEU A 11 29.38 2.62 -4.88
N ILE A 12 29.46 3.92 -5.19
CA ILE A 12 28.28 4.77 -5.39
C ILE A 12 27.44 4.22 -6.55
N ALA A 13 28.06 3.80 -7.65
CA ALA A 13 27.33 3.21 -8.79
C ALA A 13 26.58 1.93 -8.39
N VAL A 14 27.24 1.01 -7.68
CA VAL A 14 26.64 -0.25 -7.22
C VAL A 14 25.51 -0.01 -6.22
N PHE A 15 25.72 0.86 -5.24
CA PHE A 15 24.70 1.17 -4.23
C PHE A 15 23.52 1.95 -4.82
N SER A 16 23.76 2.87 -5.75
CA SER A 16 22.68 3.57 -6.45
C SER A 16 21.84 2.61 -7.29
N LEU A 17 22.47 1.66 -7.97
CA LEU A 17 21.78 0.61 -8.71
C LEU A 17 20.92 -0.26 -7.78
N GLY A 18 21.49 -0.70 -6.66
CA GLY A 18 20.77 -1.49 -5.65
C GLY A 18 19.58 -0.75 -5.05
N LEU A 19 19.76 0.53 -4.69
CA LEU A 19 18.71 1.38 -4.15
C LEU A 19 17.60 1.62 -5.17
N GLY A 20 17.95 1.80 -6.45
CA GLY A 20 16.98 1.91 -7.54
C GLY A 20 16.14 0.65 -7.73
N LEU A 21 16.77 -0.54 -7.70
CA LEU A 21 16.06 -1.82 -7.78
C LEU A 21 15.11 -2.02 -6.60
N ILE A 22 15.57 -1.74 -5.38
CA ILE A 22 14.76 -1.83 -4.17
C ILE A 22 13.59 -0.85 -4.23
N ALA A 23 13.82 0.39 -4.68
CA ALA A 23 12.76 1.39 -4.80
C ALA A 23 11.64 0.95 -5.74
N LEU A 24 11.98 0.33 -6.89
CA LEU A 24 10.99 -0.16 -7.85
C LEU A 24 10.15 -1.29 -7.26
N GLU A 25 10.80 -2.28 -6.65
CA GLU A 25 10.10 -3.44 -6.07
C GLU A 25 9.26 -3.03 -4.87
N ALA A 26 9.85 -2.30 -3.91
CA ALA A 26 9.19 -1.86 -2.69
C ALA A 26 7.99 -0.96 -2.99
N ARG A 27 8.07 -0.08 -4.00
CA ARG A 27 6.93 0.73 -4.41
C ARG A 27 5.74 -0.14 -4.82
N SER A 28 5.96 -1.09 -5.73
CA SER A 28 4.88 -1.96 -6.21
C SER A 28 4.32 -2.86 -5.10
N PHE A 29 5.17 -3.32 -4.19
CA PHE A 29 4.77 -4.10 -3.03
C PHE A 29 3.89 -3.28 -2.07
N LEU A 30 4.35 -2.09 -1.67
CA LEU A 30 3.63 -1.22 -0.73
C LEU A 30 2.31 -0.68 -1.31
N GLU A 31 2.27 -0.34 -2.60
CA GLU A 31 1.03 0.08 -3.27
C GLU A 31 0.00 -1.08 -3.31
N ARG A 32 0.43 -2.31 -3.62
CA ARG A 32 -0.45 -3.49 -3.59
C ARG A 32 -0.94 -3.81 -2.18
N GLN A 33 -0.08 -3.67 -1.17
CA GLN A 33 -0.47 -3.87 0.21
C GLN A 33 -1.53 -2.85 0.65
N ALA A 34 -1.35 -1.57 0.31
CA ALA A 34 -2.35 -0.54 0.59
C ALA A 34 -3.69 -0.81 -0.12
N GLN A 35 -3.67 -1.31 -1.35
CA GLN A 35 -4.90 -1.73 -2.04
C GLN A 35 -5.61 -2.89 -1.34
N ASN A 36 -4.85 -3.90 -0.90
CA ASN A 36 -5.39 -5.05 -0.17
C ASN A 36 -5.97 -4.65 1.18
N GLU A 37 -5.36 -3.70 1.88
CA GLU A 37 -5.88 -3.13 3.13
C GLU A 37 -7.24 -2.46 2.90
N VAL A 38 -7.35 -1.60 1.87
CA VAL A 38 -8.62 -0.96 1.49
C VAL A 38 -9.70 -2.00 1.12
N LEU A 39 -9.33 -3.03 0.38
CA LEU A 39 -10.24 -4.13 0.01
C LEU A 39 -10.75 -4.87 1.25
N GLN A 40 -9.87 -5.14 2.21
CA GLN A 40 -10.23 -5.79 3.47
C GLN A 40 -11.17 -4.92 4.30
N GLU A 41 -10.90 -3.61 4.39
CA GLU A 41 -11.79 -2.66 5.06
C GLU A 41 -13.18 -2.63 4.42
N ALA A 42 -13.25 -2.56 3.08
CA ALA A 42 -14.50 -2.62 2.34
C ALA A 42 -15.27 -3.93 2.61
N GLY A 43 -14.56 -5.05 2.65
CA GLY A 43 -15.14 -6.36 2.97
C GLY A 43 -15.70 -6.44 4.40
N VAL A 44 -14.99 -5.89 5.38
CA VAL A 44 -15.49 -5.80 6.78
C VAL A 44 -16.73 -4.91 6.87
N MET A 45 -16.77 -3.79 6.13
CA MET A 45 -17.97 -2.95 6.06
C MET A 45 -19.15 -3.69 5.42
N ALA A 46 -18.91 -4.38 4.29
CA ALA A 46 -19.95 -5.18 3.64
C ALA A 46 -20.50 -6.28 4.57
N ALA A 47 -19.61 -7.01 5.25
CA ALA A 47 -19.99 -8.01 6.24
C ALA A 47 -20.77 -7.40 7.42
N SER A 48 -20.38 -6.22 7.89
CA SER A 48 -21.07 -5.50 8.97
C SER A 48 -22.46 -5.02 8.56
N ALA A 49 -22.61 -4.55 7.32
CA ALA A 49 -23.91 -4.20 6.76
C ALA A 49 -24.82 -5.43 6.69
N MET A 50 -24.30 -6.55 6.17
CA MET A 50 -25.04 -7.81 6.10
C MET A 50 -25.41 -8.35 7.48
N ALA A 51 -24.51 -8.28 8.46
CA ALA A 51 -24.79 -8.68 9.84
C ALA A 51 -25.91 -7.82 10.47
N THR A 52 -25.87 -6.50 10.24
CA THR A 52 -26.92 -5.57 10.70
C THR A 52 -28.27 -5.91 10.07
N ARG A 53 -28.28 -6.20 8.76
CA ARG A 53 -29.48 -6.62 8.04
C ARG A 53 -30.05 -7.92 8.60
N ASN A 54 -29.21 -8.94 8.73
CA ASN A 54 -29.62 -10.25 9.22
C ASN A 54 -30.17 -10.17 10.65
N TYR A 55 -29.52 -9.42 11.54
CA TYR A 55 -30.03 -9.17 12.88
C TYR A 55 -31.39 -8.49 12.86
N THR A 56 -31.56 -7.48 12.01
CA THR A 56 -32.84 -6.78 11.88
C THR A 56 -33.93 -7.74 11.42
N ASP A 57 -33.66 -8.50 10.36
CA ASP A 57 -34.61 -9.43 9.74
C ASP A 57 -35.03 -10.58 10.68
N HIS A 58 -34.09 -11.16 11.41
CA HIS A 58 -34.34 -12.37 12.22
C HIS A 58 -34.78 -12.07 13.66
N GLU A 59 -34.31 -10.97 14.24
CA GLU A 59 -34.51 -10.67 15.67
C GLU A 59 -35.40 -9.44 15.91
N VAL A 60 -35.31 -8.40 15.07
CA VAL A 60 -36.01 -7.12 15.31
C VAL A 60 -37.38 -7.09 14.63
N SER A 61 -37.43 -7.32 13.32
CA SER A 61 -38.66 -7.25 12.53
C SER A 61 -39.77 -8.15 13.08
N PRO A 62 -39.53 -9.42 13.45
CA PRO A 62 -40.59 -10.30 13.95
C PRO A 62 -41.20 -9.86 15.30
N LEU A 63 -40.50 -9.00 16.05
CA LEU A 63 -41.00 -8.43 17.31
C LEU A 63 -41.82 -7.17 17.06
N LEU A 64 -41.35 -6.30 16.16
CA LEU A 64 -42.00 -5.02 15.86
C LEU A 64 -43.23 -5.18 14.96
N GLU A 65 -43.20 -6.10 14.00
CA GLU A 65 -44.33 -6.37 13.08
C GLU A 65 -45.59 -6.87 13.81
N LYS A 66 -45.43 -7.44 15.01
CA LYS A 66 -46.54 -7.93 15.86
C LYS A 66 -47.15 -6.84 16.74
N THR A 67 -46.60 -5.62 16.72
CA THR A 67 -47.10 -4.52 17.54
C THR A 67 -48.28 -3.83 16.88
N ALA A 68 -49.24 -3.37 17.69
CA ALA A 68 -50.37 -2.58 17.17
C ALA A 68 -49.91 -1.27 16.49
N GLU A 69 -48.76 -0.71 16.90
CA GLU A 69 -48.20 0.49 16.29
C GLU A 69 -47.79 0.26 14.83
N HIS A 70 -47.27 -0.92 14.50
CA HIS A 70 -46.84 -1.26 13.14
C HIS A 70 -47.99 -1.27 12.12
N GLU A 71 -49.19 -1.64 12.57
CA GLU A 71 -50.39 -1.64 11.71
C GLU A 71 -50.83 -0.21 11.34
N GLU A 72 -50.65 0.75 12.24
CA GLU A 72 -51.11 2.13 12.11
C GLU A 72 -50.05 3.09 11.54
N THR A 73 -48.78 2.83 11.88
CA THR A 73 -47.62 3.67 11.56
C THR A 73 -46.52 2.83 10.93
N PHE A 74 -45.94 3.33 9.85
CA PHE A 74 -44.81 2.66 9.22
C PHE A 74 -43.61 2.77 10.16
N LEU A 75 -43.05 1.64 10.57
CA LEU A 75 -41.86 1.55 11.41
C LEU A 75 -40.66 1.16 10.54
N PRO A 76 -39.81 2.11 10.09
CA PRO A 76 -38.67 1.79 9.23
C PRO A 76 -37.66 0.82 9.87
N GLN A 77 -37.68 0.69 11.20
CA GLN A 77 -36.84 -0.21 11.98
C GLN A 77 -37.10 -1.69 11.67
N THR A 78 -38.22 -2.04 11.04
CA THR A 78 -38.49 -3.41 10.55
C THR A 78 -37.83 -3.70 9.21
N ILE A 79 -37.18 -2.72 8.58
CA ILE A 79 -36.58 -2.87 7.26
C ILE A 79 -35.06 -3.06 7.41
N PRO A 80 -34.49 -4.23 7.06
CA PRO A 80 -33.05 -4.50 7.17
C PRO A 80 -32.17 -3.45 6.47
N PHE A 81 -32.61 -2.98 5.31
CA PHE A 81 -31.95 -1.95 4.50
C PHE A 81 -31.81 -0.62 5.26
N PHE A 82 -32.87 -0.24 6.00
CA PHE A 82 -32.89 0.99 6.79
C PHE A 82 -31.89 0.93 7.94
N ALA A 83 -31.85 -0.20 8.66
CA ALA A 83 -30.93 -0.39 9.79
C ALA A 83 -29.46 -0.26 9.35
N ALA A 84 -29.06 -0.96 8.28
CA ALA A 84 -27.70 -0.85 7.75
C ALA A 84 -27.37 0.57 7.31
N THR A 85 -28.25 1.21 6.55
CA THR A 85 -28.05 2.59 6.09
C THR A 85 -27.93 3.57 7.26
N LYS A 86 -28.76 3.45 8.31
CA LYS A 86 -28.67 4.27 9.52
C LYS A 86 -27.38 4.05 10.30
N THR A 87 -26.94 2.80 10.45
CA THR A 87 -25.66 2.48 11.11
C THR A 87 -24.49 3.13 10.38
N PHE A 88 -24.44 3.03 9.05
CA PHE A 88 -23.35 3.64 8.29
C PHE A 88 -23.46 5.18 8.20
N GLN A 89 -24.65 5.75 8.27
CA GLN A 89 -24.82 7.20 8.45
C GLN A 89 -24.17 7.68 9.76
N ALA A 90 -24.28 6.90 10.85
CA ALA A 90 -23.61 7.20 12.11
C ALA A 90 -22.08 7.02 12.00
N ILE A 91 -21.60 5.93 11.38
CA ILE A 91 -20.15 5.72 11.13
C ILE A 91 -19.55 6.89 10.36
N ARG A 92 -20.27 7.42 9.38
CA ARG A 92 -19.82 8.55 8.54
C ARG A 92 -19.60 9.84 9.33
N GLN A 93 -20.18 9.99 10.53
CA GLN A 93 -19.89 11.15 11.38
C GLN A 93 -18.43 11.15 11.88
N THR A 94 -17.84 9.97 12.08
CA THR A 94 -16.44 9.79 12.47
C THR A 94 -15.55 9.57 11.24
N TYR A 95 -16.07 8.89 10.21
CA TYR A 95 -15.35 8.50 9.00
C TYR A 95 -16.05 9.06 7.74
N PRO A 96 -15.93 10.37 7.45
CA PRO A 96 -16.77 11.06 6.45
C PRO A 96 -16.62 10.58 5.00
N ASP A 97 -15.44 10.06 4.66
CA ASP A 97 -15.11 9.53 3.33
C ASP A 97 -15.52 8.06 3.14
N TYR A 98 -15.90 7.38 4.22
CA TYR A 98 -16.41 6.02 4.17
C TYR A 98 -17.92 6.07 3.97
N THR A 99 -18.39 5.52 2.86
CA THR A 99 -19.82 5.58 2.52
C THR A 99 -20.38 4.21 2.22
N TYR A 100 -21.59 3.97 2.71
CA TYR A 100 -22.42 2.84 2.34
C TYR A 100 -23.77 3.38 1.87
N LYS A 101 -24.24 2.88 0.73
CA LYS A 101 -25.56 3.21 0.20
C LYS A 101 -26.15 1.98 -0.49
N GLU A 102 -27.43 1.75 -0.28
CA GLU A 102 -28.20 0.78 -1.05
C GLU A 102 -28.99 1.53 -2.12
N ALA A 103 -28.35 1.76 -3.27
CA ALA A 103 -28.90 2.55 -4.35
C ALA A 103 -29.87 1.72 -5.20
N ALA A 104 -31.04 2.26 -5.51
CA ALA A 104 -31.99 1.62 -6.41
C ALA A 104 -32.44 2.56 -7.54
N LEU A 105 -32.82 1.98 -8.68
CA LEU A 105 -33.32 2.76 -9.83
C LEU A 105 -34.70 3.35 -9.55
N ASN A 106 -35.54 2.58 -8.86
CA ASN A 106 -36.88 2.99 -8.40
C ASN A 106 -37.05 2.63 -6.91
N PRO A 107 -36.46 3.41 -5.98
CA PRO A 107 -36.53 3.14 -4.54
C PRO A 107 -37.91 3.53 -3.98
N THR A 108 -38.29 2.93 -2.86
CA THR A 108 -39.44 3.44 -2.07
C THR A 108 -39.13 4.81 -1.48
N ASN A 109 -37.94 4.94 -0.88
CA ASN A 109 -37.49 6.19 -0.28
C ASN A 109 -36.63 6.98 -1.28
N PRO A 110 -37.02 8.21 -1.68
CA PRO A 110 -36.31 8.96 -2.73
C PRO A 110 -34.82 9.24 -2.45
N ILE A 111 -34.38 9.26 -1.19
CA ILE A 111 -32.95 9.42 -0.82
C ILE A 111 -32.09 8.27 -1.36
N ASP A 112 -32.67 7.08 -1.52
CA ASP A 112 -31.97 5.88 -1.98
C ASP A 112 -31.89 5.81 -3.51
N ARG A 113 -32.38 6.84 -4.21
CA ARG A 113 -32.34 6.89 -5.67
C ARG A 113 -30.89 6.88 -6.14
N ALA A 114 -30.61 6.00 -7.08
CA ALA A 114 -29.31 5.91 -7.73
C ALA A 114 -28.99 7.23 -8.45
N THR A 115 -27.78 7.73 -8.20
CA THR A 115 -27.13 8.72 -9.06
C THR A 115 -26.62 8.03 -10.34
N ASP A 116 -26.17 8.81 -11.33
CA ASP A 116 -25.83 8.27 -12.66
C ASP A 116 -24.79 7.15 -12.60
N TRP A 117 -23.69 7.32 -11.84
CA TRP A 117 -22.65 6.30 -11.71
C TRP A 117 -23.11 5.07 -10.89
N GLU A 118 -24.03 5.25 -9.95
CA GLU A 118 -24.63 4.14 -9.20
C GLU A 118 -25.57 3.34 -10.11
N ALA A 119 -26.30 4.02 -10.99
CA ALA A 119 -27.15 3.40 -12.00
C ALA A 119 -26.33 2.56 -12.99
N ASP A 120 -25.13 3.01 -13.38
CA ASP A 120 -24.21 2.23 -14.21
C ASP A 120 -23.81 0.91 -13.55
N ILE A 121 -23.57 0.91 -12.23
CA ILE A 121 -23.27 -0.30 -11.45
C ILE A 121 -24.48 -1.24 -11.44
N ILE A 122 -25.69 -0.72 -11.24
CA ILE A 122 -26.91 -1.52 -11.26
C ILE A 122 -27.12 -2.15 -12.64
N ASN A 123 -26.92 -1.36 -13.71
CA ASN A 123 -27.02 -1.83 -15.09
C ASN A 123 -25.95 -2.87 -15.43
N TYR A 124 -24.73 -2.74 -14.89
CA TYR A 124 -23.70 -3.76 -15.02
C TYR A 124 -24.18 -5.13 -14.49
N PHE A 125 -24.82 -5.17 -13.31
CA PHE A 125 -25.35 -6.41 -12.75
C PHE A 125 -26.58 -6.94 -13.48
N ARG A 126 -27.43 -6.05 -14.03
CA ARG A 126 -28.54 -6.44 -14.93
C ARG A 126 -28.03 -7.17 -16.18
N ASN A 127 -26.95 -6.64 -16.76
CA ASN A 127 -26.33 -7.20 -17.97
C ASN A 127 -25.42 -8.40 -17.68
N SER A 128 -25.05 -8.61 -16.42
CA SER A 128 -24.12 -9.66 -15.98
C SER A 128 -24.72 -10.50 -14.84
N PRO A 129 -25.76 -11.31 -15.10
CA PRO A 129 -26.55 -11.97 -14.04
C PRO A 129 -25.77 -12.96 -13.17
N LYS A 130 -24.62 -13.46 -13.64
CA LYS A 130 -23.73 -14.33 -12.86
C LYS A 130 -22.80 -13.58 -11.92
N GLN A 131 -22.65 -12.27 -12.08
CA GLN A 131 -21.79 -11.47 -11.23
C GLN A 131 -22.52 -11.12 -9.93
N THR A 132 -21.83 -11.35 -8.82
CA THR A 132 -22.29 -11.11 -7.45
C THR A 132 -21.52 -9.99 -6.75
N GLU A 133 -20.41 -9.57 -7.36
CA GLU A 133 -19.55 -8.53 -6.81
C GLU A 133 -18.92 -7.73 -7.96
N LEU A 134 -18.78 -6.42 -7.74
CA LEU A 134 -17.99 -5.54 -8.58
C LEU A 134 -17.08 -4.69 -7.70
N ILE A 135 -15.78 -4.82 -7.93
CA ILE A 135 -14.78 -3.98 -7.27
C ILE A 135 -14.03 -3.16 -8.31
N ARG A 136 -14.02 -1.84 -8.12
CA ARG A 136 -13.35 -0.87 -9.00
C ARG A 136 -12.91 0.34 -8.19
N THR A 137 -12.05 1.15 -8.81
CA THR A 137 -11.69 2.47 -8.29
C THR A 137 -12.43 3.55 -9.06
N ARG A 138 -12.68 4.69 -8.41
CA ARG A 138 -13.22 5.89 -9.04
C ARG A 138 -12.58 7.14 -8.44
N GLU A 139 -12.47 8.18 -9.25
CA GLU A 139 -12.12 9.51 -8.75
C GLU A 139 -13.36 10.17 -8.12
N ALA A 140 -13.20 10.67 -6.90
CA ALA A 140 -14.23 11.42 -6.19
C ALA A 140 -13.66 12.78 -5.74
N ALA A 141 -14.53 13.67 -5.25
CA ALA A 141 -14.13 15.00 -4.80
C ALA A 141 -13.07 14.98 -3.68
N THR A 142 -13.04 13.92 -2.86
CA THR A 142 -12.08 13.74 -1.76
C THR A 142 -10.89 12.85 -2.13
N GLY A 143 -10.76 12.48 -3.41
CA GLY A 143 -9.68 11.67 -3.96
C GLY A 143 -10.16 10.34 -4.56
N THR A 144 -9.21 9.47 -4.89
CA THR A 144 -9.51 8.14 -5.43
C THR A 144 -10.14 7.27 -4.34
N ASN A 145 -11.32 6.73 -4.63
CA ASN A 145 -12.01 5.77 -3.77
C ASN A 145 -12.05 4.40 -4.45
N LEU A 146 -11.87 3.35 -3.65
CA LEU A 146 -12.27 2.02 -4.05
C LEU A 146 -13.75 1.85 -3.71
N TYR A 147 -14.52 1.28 -4.61
CA TYR A 147 -15.88 0.84 -4.30
C TYR A 147 -16.04 -0.65 -4.54
N MET A 148 -16.79 -1.27 -3.63
CA MET A 148 -17.22 -2.65 -3.66
C MET A 148 -18.74 -2.64 -3.72
N ALA A 149 -19.31 -3.35 -4.70
CA ALA A 149 -20.74 -3.37 -4.90
C ALA A 149 -21.29 -4.79 -5.03
N HIS A 150 -22.50 -4.99 -4.50
CA HIS A 150 -23.26 -6.24 -4.61
C HIS A 150 -24.67 -5.95 -5.16
N PRO A 151 -25.21 -6.78 -6.07
CA PRO A 151 -26.53 -6.56 -6.61
C PRO A 151 -27.62 -6.83 -5.58
N ILE A 152 -28.66 -5.99 -5.58
CA ILE A 152 -29.91 -6.26 -4.85
C ILE A 152 -30.86 -6.93 -5.83
N ARG A 153 -31.00 -8.26 -5.67
CA ARG A 153 -31.92 -9.09 -6.44
C ARG A 153 -33.24 -9.23 -5.69
N VAL A 154 -34.34 -9.13 -6.41
CA VAL A 154 -35.67 -9.29 -5.84
C VAL A 154 -35.89 -10.76 -5.49
N GLU A 155 -36.08 -11.02 -4.21
CA GLU A 155 -36.45 -12.33 -3.67
C GLU A 155 -37.95 -12.36 -3.31
N THR A 156 -38.46 -13.54 -2.92
CA THR A 156 -39.88 -13.70 -2.60
C THR A 156 -40.33 -12.79 -1.45
N GLY A 157 -39.47 -12.54 -0.47
CA GLY A 157 -39.74 -11.64 0.66
C GLY A 157 -39.90 -10.17 0.28
N CYS A 158 -39.47 -9.75 -0.92
CA CYS A 158 -39.63 -8.36 -1.37
C CYS A 158 -41.05 -8.07 -1.90
N LEU A 159 -41.71 -9.07 -2.46
CA LEU A 159 -42.97 -8.90 -3.20
C LEU A 159 -44.20 -8.54 -2.35
N PRO A 160 -44.32 -8.91 -1.06
CA PRO A 160 -45.40 -8.43 -0.19
C PRO A 160 -45.47 -6.90 -0.10
N CYS A 161 -44.34 -6.21 -0.24
CA CYS A 161 -44.28 -4.74 -0.14
C CYS A 161 -44.08 -4.05 -1.50
N HIS A 162 -43.44 -4.70 -2.47
CA HIS A 162 -42.97 -4.05 -3.71
C HIS A 162 -43.59 -4.58 -5.01
N SER A 163 -44.56 -5.50 -4.94
CA SER A 163 -45.27 -5.99 -6.13
C SER A 163 -46.19 -4.92 -6.71
N THR A 164 -47.36 -4.70 -6.10
CA THR A 164 -48.31 -3.65 -6.46
C THR A 164 -48.66 -2.78 -5.25
N PRO A 165 -49.08 -1.52 -5.45
CA PRO A 165 -49.50 -0.66 -4.34
C PRO A 165 -50.65 -1.23 -3.50
N ASP A 166 -51.55 -2.00 -4.12
CA ASP A 166 -52.70 -2.60 -3.44
C ASP A 166 -52.32 -3.77 -2.52
N ALA A 167 -51.21 -4.46 -2.82
CA ALA A 167 -50.71 -5.57 -2.01
C ALA A 167 -49.85 -5.09 -0.83
N ALA A 168 -49.33 -3.86 -0.90
CA ALA A 168 -48.39 -3.33 0.07
C ALA A 168 -49.04 -2.92 1.40
N PRO A 169 -48.27 -2.91 2.51
CA PRO A 169 -48.78 -2.44 3.80
C PRO A 169 -49.36 -1.03 3.73
N LYS A 170 -50.58 -0.84 4.26
CA LYS A 170 -51.26 0.46 4.26
C LYS A 170 -50.43 1.55 4.94
N SER A 171 -49.71 1.20 6.01
CA SER A 171 -48.82 2.10 6.73
C SER A 171 -47.67 2.60 5.85
N MET A 172 -47.07 1.72 5.03
CA MET A 172 -46.05 2.09 4.03
C MET A 172 -46.61 3.04 2.98
N ILE A 173 -47.78 2.73 2.41
CA ILE A 173 -48.44 3.60 1.41
C ILE A 173 -48.76 4.98 1.99
N LYS A 174 -49.27 5.04 3.23
CA LYS A 174 -49.54 6.30 3.93
C LYS A 174 -48.29 7.15 4.12
N HIS A 175 -47.13 6.51 4.32
CA HIS A 175 -45.87 7.20 4.56
C HIS A 175 -45.14 7.62 3.27
N TYR A 176 -44.99 6.71 2.29
CA TYR A 176 -44.19 6.92 1.08
C TYR A 176 -45.03 7.17 -0.19
N GLY A 177 -46.34 6.95 -0.14
CA GLY A 177 -47.21 7.00 -1.32
C GLY A 177 -47.12 5.75 -2.20
N GLN A 178 -47.73 5.83 -3.38
CA GLN A 178 -47.87 4.71 -4.32
C GLN A 178 -47.00 4.83 -5.58
N GLN A 179 -46.20 5.90 -5.69
CA GLN A 179 -45.54 6.27 -6.96
C GLN A 179 -44.23 5.51 -7.23
N ASN A 180 -43.44 5.22 -6.19
CA ASN A 180 -42.10 4.66 -6.32
C ASN A 180 -41.97 3.36 -5.52
N GLY A 181 -41.03 2.50 -5.89
CA GLY A 181 -40.75 1.25 -5.16
C GLY A 181 -41.76 0.13 -5.37
N PHE A 182 -42.48 0.13 -6.51
CA PHE A 182 -43.41 -0.93 -6.91
C PHE A 182 -43.05 -1.48 -8.30
N GLY A 183 -43.72 -2.57 -8.70
CA GLY A 183 -43.57 -3.21 -10.00
C GLY A 183 -42.35 -4.12 -10.09
N TRP A 184 -41.78 -4.53 -8.95
CA TRP A 184 -40.60 -5.39 -8.91
C TRP A 184 -40.95 -6.82 -9.29
N ASN A 185 -40.09 -7.45 -10.09
CA ASN A 185 -40.26 -8.83 -10.54
C ASN A 185 -39.24 -9.77 -9.87
N LEU A 186 -39.65 -10.99 -9.54
CA LEU A 186 -38.75 -11.98 -8.92
C LEU A 186 -37.50 -12.21 -9.78
N GLY A 187 -36.32 -12.12 -9.14
CA GLY A 187 -35.02 -12.27 -9.79
C GLY A 187 -34.49 -11.00 -10.48
N GLU A 188 -35.28 -9.93 -10.57
CA GLU A 188 -34.84 -8.65 -11.12
C GLU A 188 -33.75 -8.01 -10.24
N VAL A 189 -32.74 -7.39 -10.86
CA VAL A 189 -31.79 -6.52 -10.15
C VAL A 189 -32.38 -5.12 -10.10
N ILE A 190 -32.83 -4.68 -8.92
CA ILE A 190 -33.48 -3.36 -8.74
C ILE A 190 -32.51 -2.29 -8.24
N GLY A 191 -31.37 -2.71 -7.71
CA GLY A 191 -30.41 -1.85 -7.04
C GLY A 191 -29.07 -2.53 -6.79
N ALA A 192 -28.20 -1.82 -6.09
CA ALA A 192 -26.90 -2.32 -5.64
C ALA A 192 -26.58 -1.75 -4.25
N GLN A 193 -26.00 -2.60 -3.40
CA GLN A 193 -25.29 -2.17 -2.21
C GLN A 193 -23.93 -1.66 -2.67
N ILE A 194 -23.55 -0.45 -2.28
CA ILE A 194 -22.32 0.20 -2.73
C ILE A 194 -21.57 0.70 -1.49
N ILE A 195 -20.43 0.07 -1.24
CA ILE A 195 -19.46 0.45 -0.23
C ILE A 195 -18.38 1.27 -0.94
N SER A 196 -18.03 2.44 -0.43
CA SER A 196 -16.87 3.22 -0.91
C SER A 196 -15.93 3.51 0.24
N VAL A 197 -14.65 3.23 0.01
CA VAL A 197 -13.56 3.40 0.97
C VAL A 197 -12.47 4.27 0.32
N PRO A 198 -11.96 5.31 1.02
CA PRO A 198 -10.92 6.17 0.47
C PRO A 198 -9.59 5.42 0.34
N MET A 199 -8.91 5.59 -0.80
CA MET A 199 -7.57 5.03 -1.01
C MET A 199 -6.45 6.01 -0.65
N THR A 200 -6.79 7.29 -0.43
CA THR A 200 -5.83 8.37 -0.23
C THR A 200 -4.95 8.12 1.00
N VAL A 201 -5.54 7.79 2.15
CA VAL A 201 -4.78 7.57 3.39
C VAL A 201 -3.88 6.33 3.31
N PRO A 202 -4.35 5.14 2.90
CA PRO A 202 -3.47 3.97 2.79
C PRO A 202 -2.36 4.16 1.73
N LEU A 203 -2.65 4.78 0.59
CA LEU A 203 -1.64 5.06 -0.43
C LEU A 203 -0.62 6.11 0.05
N GLN A 204 -1.04 7.10 0.83
CA GLN A 204 -0.11 8.08 1.42
C GLN A 204 0.81 7.41 2.45
N LYS A 205 0.27 6.52 3.30
CA LYS A 205 1.08 5.72 4.23
C LYS A 205 2.09 4.84 3.48
N ALA A 206 1.69 4.18 2.39
CA ALA A 206 2.60 3.40 1.55
C ALA A 206 3.75 4.25 0.98
N ARG A 207 3.45 5.47 0.52
CA ARG A 207 4.48 6.40 0.03
C ARG A 207 5.41 6.90 1.15
N GLN A 208 4.87 7.18 2.32
CA GLN A 208 5.67 7.57 3.49
C GLN A 208 6.61 6.44 3.91
N GLY A 209 6.10 5.21 4.05
CA GLY A 209 6.92 4.05 4.37
C GLY A 209 8.00 3.75 3.33
N LEU A 210 7.71 3.96 2.04
CA LEU A 210 8.73 3.86 0.98
C LEU A 210 9.84 4.90 1.18
N ASN A 211 9.49 6.15 1.45
CA ASN A 211 10.48 7.22 1.65
C ASN A 211 11.35 6.96 2.89
N GLU A 212 10.74 6.52 3.99
CA GLU A 212 11.45 6.14 5.22
C GLU A 212 12.44 5.00 4.94
N LEU A 213 11.99 3.93 4.27
CA LEU A 213 12.85 2.81 3.86
C LEU A 213 14.05 3.26 3.02
N LEU A 214 13.82 4.14 2.04
CA LEU A 214 14.89 4.63 1.16
C LEU A 214 15.88 5.55 1.90
N ILE A 215 15.40 6.38 2.82
CA ILE A 215 16.24 7.22 3.67
C ILE A 215 17.12 6.35 4.57
N ASP A 216 16.53 5.37 5.25
CA ASP A 216 17.26 4.46 6.14
C ASP A 216 18.33 3.68 5.37
N LEU A 217 17.99 3.15 4.19
CA LEU A 217 18.93 2.43 3.35
C LEU A 217 20.06 3.34 2.84
N ALA A 218 19.74 4.58 2.46
CA ALA A 218 20.75 5.55 2.04
C ALA A 218 21.72 5.89 3.18
N LEU A 219 21.23 6.03 4.42
CA LEU A 219 22.07 6.26 5.60
C LEU A 219 22.98 5.07 5.88
N ILE A 220 22.46 3.84 5.78
CA ILE A 220 23.25 2.61 5.95
C ILE A 220 24.35 2.52 4.88
N PHE A 221 24.02 2.81 3.61
CA PHE A 221 25.00 2.81 2.52
C PHE A 221 26.07 3.89 2.70
N LEU A 222 25.69 5.09 3.14
CA LEU A 222 26.64 6.14 3.45
C LEU A 222 27.61 5.72 4.55
N LEU A 223 27.09 5.13 5.64
CA LEU A 223 27.92 4.61 6.73
C LEU A 223 28.86 3.50 6.23
N ALA A 224 28.37 2.58 5.39
CA ALA A 224 29.18 1.52 4.81
C ALA A 224 30.33 2.08 3.96
N ILE A 225 30.07 3.07 3.10
CA ILE A 225 31.12 3.75 2.31
C ILE A 225 32.19 4.32 3.24
N ILE A 226 31.79 5.06 4.28
CA ILE A 226 32.73 5.67 5.23
C ILE A 226 33.60 4.60 5.91
N LEU A 227 32.99 3.52 6.40
CA LEU A 227 33.72 2.45 7.08
C LEU A 227 34.70 1.74 6.14
N ILE A 228 34.28 1.47 4.90
CA ILE A 228 35.15 0.85 3.89
C ILE A 228 36.29 1.82 3.51
N ASP A 229 36.02 3.11 3.34
CA ASP A 229 37.04 4.13 3.02
C ASP A 229 38.08 4.27 4.13
N VAL A 230 37.64 4.30 5.38
CA VAL A 230 38.52 4.30 6.55
C VAL A 230 39.39 3.05 6.54
N GLY A 231 38.79 1.87 6.37
CA GLY A 231 39.51 0.60 6.27
C GLY A 231 40.54 0.59 5.13
N LEU A 232 40.13 0.95 3.92
CA LEU A 232 40.98 1.00 2.73
C LEU A 232 42.14 2.00 2.92
N TYR A 233 41.87 3.16 3.51
CA TYR A 233 42.89 4.17 3.76
C TYR A 233 43.98 3.65 4.70
N PHE A 234 43.60 3.07 5.84
CA PHE A 234 44.55 2.62 6.86
C PHE A 234 45.24 1.31 6.50
N ILE A 235 44.52 0.35 5.89
CA ILE A 235 45.03 -1.00 5.62
C ILE A 235 45.82 -1.03 4.30
N VAL A 236 45.39 -0.31 3.27
CA VAL A 236 45.96 -0.44 1.92
C VAL A 236 46.68 0.82 1.46
N ILE A 237 46.00 1.97 1.46
CA ILE A 237 46.53 3.18 0.81
C ILE A 237 47.73 3.76 1.57
N ARG A 238 47.62 3.88 2.89
CA ARG A 238 48.70 4.46 3.71
C ARG A 238 49.99 3.62 3.63
N PRO A 239 49.98 2.28 3.84
CA PRO A 239 51.19 1.48 3.70
C PRO A 239 51.79 1.50 2.29
N LEU A 240 50.97 1.37 1.24
CA LEU A 240 51.45 1.43 -0.15
C LEU A 240 52.06 2.79 -0.50
N ARG A 241 51.49 3.88 0.02
CA ARG A 241 52.06 5.22 -0.16
C ARG A 241 53.43 5.34 0.51
N THR A 242 53.61 4.76 1.70
CA THR A 242 54.91 4.72 2.38
C THR A 242 55.94 3.97 1.54
N ILE A 243 55.59 2.78 1.02
CA ILE A 243 56.48 2.00 0.15
C ILE A 243 56.83 2.79 -1.12
N SER A 244 55.84 3.43 -1.75
CA SER A 244 56.06 4.23 -2.96
C SER A 244 56.99 5.42 -2.73
N ILE A 245 56.89 6.10 -1.58
CA ILE A 245 57.78 7.22 -1.25
C ILE A 245 59.21 6.72 -1.01
N SER A 246 59.39 5.63 -0.25
CA SER A 246 60.73 5.04 -0.04
C SER A 246 61.36 4.54 -1.35
N ALA A 247 60.55 3.96 -2.23
CA ALA A 247 61.01 3.53 -3.55
C ALA A 247 61.50 4.71 -4.40
N ASP A 248 60.78 5.84 -4.37
CA ASP A 248 61.14 7.05 -5.10
C ASP A 248 62.47 7.62 -4.60
N LEU A 249 62.66 7.73 -3.28
CA LEU A 249 63.91 8.17 -2.66
C LEU A 249 65.11 7.27 -3.05
N ILE A 250 64.94 5.95 -2.98
CA ILE A 250 65.97 4.98 -3.40
C ILE A 250 66.31 5.15 -4.88
N SER A 251 65.32 5.41 -5.73
CA SER A 251 65.55 5.61 -7.17
C SER A 251 66.34 6.88 -7.48
N GLN A 252 66.26 7.88 -6.60
CA GLN A 252 67.03 9.13 -6.66
C GLN A 252 68.44 9.01 -6.06
N GLY A 253 68.82 7.82 -5.55
CA GLY A 253 70.16 7.54 -5.03
C GLY A 253 70.27 7.50 -3.50
N GLU A 254 69.18 7.73 -2.77
CA GLU A 254 69.18 7.65 -1.30
C GLU A 254 69.09 6.21 -0.82
N LEU A 255 70.25 5.54 -0.71
CA LEU A 255 70.32 4.11 -0.36
C LEU A 255 70.39 3.83 1.15
N ASN A 256 70.60 4.85 1.98
CA ASN A 256 70.76 4.73 3.43
C ASN A 256 69.45 4.93 4.22
N LEU A 257 68.34 4.39 3.71
CA LEU A 257 67.06 4.37 4.43
C LEU A 257 66.95 3.15 5.34
N GLU A 258 66.23 3.28 6.46
CA GLU A 258 65.89 2.12 7.29
C GLU A 258 64.85 1.21 6.61
N PRO A 259 64.90 -0.12 6.85
CA PRO A 259 63.89 -1.03 6.34
C PRO A 259 62.49 -0.66 6.83
N LEU A 260 61.50 -0.73 5.94
CA LEU A 260 60.12 -0.42 6.30
C LEU A 260 59.56 -1.45 7.29
N PRO A 261 58.78 -1.01 8.30
CA PRO A 261 58.21 -1.94 9.28
C PRO A 261 57.18 -2.86 8.62
N VAL A 262 57.42 -4.17 8.71
CA VAL A 262 56.48 -5.19 8.21
C VAL A 262 55.48 -5.50 9.33
N LYS A 263 54.20 -5.17 9.12
CA LYS A 263 53.10 -5.52 10.02
C LYS A 263 52.09 -6.40 9.30
N GLY A 264 51.62 -7.46 9.96
CA GLY A 264 50.58 -8.36 9.43
C GLY A 264 51.07 -9.41 8.43
N ASN A 265 50.13 -10.20 7.91
CA ASN A 265 50.37 -11.34 7.01
C ASN A 265 49.58 -11.26 5.69
N ASP A 266 49.12 -10.07 5.31
CA ASP A 266 48.39 -9.81 4.07
C ASP A 266 49.33 -9.55 2.86
N GLU A 267 48.72 -9.31 1.70
CA GLU A 267 49.43 -8.99 0.46
C GLU A 267 50.26 -7.71 0.59
N VAL A 268 49.82 -6.74 1.39
CA VAL A 268 50.55 -5.48 1.64
C VAL A 268 51.83 -5.76 2.42
N SER A 269 51.78 -6.62 3.42
CA SER A 269 52.96 -7.03 4.19
C SER A 269 53.91 -7.89 3.35
N MET A 270 53.38 -8.72 2.45
CA MET A 270 54.18 -9.46 1.46
C MET A 270 54.93 -8.51 0.52
N VAL A 271 54.27 -7.48 -0.01
CA VAL A 271 54.90 -6.46 -0.86
C VAL A 271 55.97 -5.69 -0.08
N THR A 272 55.69 -5.32 1.17
CA THR A 272 56.66 -4.65 2.05
C THR A 272 57.92 -5.50 2.27
N ARG A 273 57.76 -6.81 2.53
CA ARG A 273 58.88 -7.75 2.69
C ARG A 273 59.71 -7.85 1.40
N SER A 274 59.06 -8.00 0.25
CA SER A 274 59.74 -8.08 -1.04
C SER A 274 60.49 -6.79 -1.36
N PHE A 275 59.91 -5.64 -1.07
CA PHE A 275 60.54 -4.33 -1.21
C PHE A 275 61.81 -4.19 -0.36
N ASN A 276 61.74 -4.54 0.93
CA ASN A 276 62.91 -4.47 1.83
C ASN A 276 64.06 -5.38 1.36
N ARG A 277 63.75 -6.58 0.85
CA ARG A 277 64.76 -7.50 0.29
C ARG A 277 65.42 -6.89 -0.95
N MET A 278 64.63 -6.34 -1.87
CA MET A 278 65.12 -5.68 -3.08
C MET A 278 66.04 -4.50 -2.74
N HIS A 279 65.63 -3.63 -1.82
CA HIS A 279 66.43 -2.50 -1.35
C HIS A 279 67.77 -2.95 -0.77
N THR A 280 67.77 -3.99 0.07
CA THR A 280 68.99 -4.57 0.65
C THR A 280 69.94 -5.10 -0.43
N SER A 281 69.42 -5.80 -1.44
CA SER A 281 70.21 -6.32 -2.55
C SER A 281 70.81 -5.21 -3.41
N LEU A 282 70.03 -4.16 -3.71
CA LEU A 282 70.49 -3.01 -4.48
C LEU A 282 71.60 -2.25 -3.76
N LYS A 283 71.43 -1.99 -2.45
CA LYS A 283 72.44 -1.35 -1.61
C LYS A 283 73.77 -2.10 -1.68
N LYS A 284 73.75 -3.42 -1.46
CA LYS A 284 74.95 -4.26 -1.55
C LYS A 284 75.61 -4.20 -2.93
N ALA A 285 74.83 -4.21 -4.01
CA ALA A 285 75.39 -4.13 -5.36
C ALA A 285 76.08 -2.79 -5.62
N MET A 286 75.50 -1.68 -5.15
CA MET A 286 76.08 -0.34 -5.27
C MET A 286 77.33 -0.18 -4.41
N ASP A 287 77.34 -0.75 -3.20
CA ASP A 287 78.53 -0.76 -2.32
C ASP A 287 79.70 -1.52 -2.97
N LEU A 288 79.43 -2.60 -3.72
CA LEU A 288 80.43 -3.36 -4.48
C LEU A 288 80.99 -2.62 -5.71
N LEU A 289 80.24 -1.68 -6.28
CA LEU A 289 80.68 -0.88 -7.43
C LEU A 289 81.47 0.36 -7.02
N ASN A 290 81.24 0.86 -5.80
CA ASN A 290 81.87 2.06 -5.26
C ASN A 290 83.06 1.76 -4.31
N GLY A 291 83.34 0.49 -4.03
CA GLY A 291 84.50 0.02 -3.27
C GLY A 291 85.58 -0.56 -4.19
#